data_AF-A0A6G3TZ70-F1
#
_entry.id   AF-A0A6G3TZ70-F1
#
_cell.length_a   1.000
_cell.length_b   1.000
_cell.length_c   1.000
_cell.angle_alpha   90.00
_cell.angle_beta   90.00
_cell.angle_gamma   90.00
#
_symmetry.space_group_name_H-M   'P 1'
#
loop_
_entity.id
_entity.type
_entity.pdbx_description
1 polymer ?
#
loop_
_entity_poly.entity_id
_entity_poly.type
_entity_poly.pdbx_seq_one_letter_code
_entity_poly.pdbx_strand_id
1 'polypeptide(L)'
;MTTTLLRTAGELHARARTGRRAVVMTMGALHEGHATLIRAARRIAGPDGEVVVTVFVNPLQFGQGEDLDRYPRTLDADLKLAEQSGADVVFAPSVEEVYPGGAPQVRVSAGPMGGRLEGAARPGHFDGMLTVVAKLLHLTRPDIALYGQKDAQQLALIRRMVRDLNFGVEIVGVPTVREEDGLALSSRNRYLSPAERRTALALSAALFAGRDRHAAQ
;
A
#
# COMPACT_ATOMS: atom_id res chain seq x y z
N MET A 1 21.60 -8.45 -5.30
CA MET A 1 21.13 -8.01 -6.63
C MET A 1 20.71 -6.56 -6.52
N THR A 2 21.01 -5.74 -7.52
CA THR A 2 20.62 -4.32 -7.57
C THR A 2 19.16 -4.20 -8.01
N THR A 3 18.37 -3.36 -7.33
CA THR A 3 16.97 -3.13 -7.69
C THR A 3 16.87 -2.37 -9.01
N THR A 4 16.01 -2.83 -9.92
CA THR A 4 15.75 -2.15 -11.20
C THR A 4 14.57 -1.19 -11.06
N LEU A 5 14.73 0.06 -11.51
CA LEU A 5 13.63 1.02 -11.62
C LEU A 5 12.94 0.88 -12.98
N LEU A 6 11.63 0.66 -12.99
CA LEU A 6 10.81 0.60 -14.20
C LEU A 6 9.70 1.66 -14.16
N ARG A 7 9.33 2.19 -15.33
CA ARG A 7 8.37 3.28 -15.48
C ARG A 7 7.10 2.87 -16.22
N THR A 8 7.15 1.79 -16.99
CA THR A 8 6.02 1.30 -17.78
C THR A 8 5.71 -0.17 -17.48
N ALA A 9 4.47 -0.57 -17.69
CA ALA A 9 4.07 -1.97 -17.57
C ALA A 9 4.74 -2.83 -18.65
N GLY A 10 5.02 -2.27 -19.83
CA GLY A 10 5.76 -2.95 -20.89
C GLY A 10 7.16 -3.38 -20.44
N GLU A 11 7.91 -2.51 -19.77
CA GLU A 11 9.21 -2.84 -19.19
C GLU A 11 9.10 -3.95 -18.13
N LEU A 12 8.08 -3.89 -17.27
CA LEU A 12 7.84 -4.92 -16.24
C LEU A 12 7.42 -6.27 -16.85
N HIS A 13 6.67 -6.26 -17.95
CA HIS A 13 6.23 -7.48 -18.64
C HIS A 13 7.33 -8.11 -19.49
N ALA A 14 8.29 -7.32 -19.96
CA ALA A 14 9.44 -7.81 -20.72
C ALA A 14 10.46 -8.59 -19.87
N ARG A 15 10.40 -8.46 -18.53
CA ARG A 15 11.27 -9.20 -17.63
C ARG A 15 10.91 -10.68 -17.61
N ALA A 16 11.92 -11.54 -17.71
CA ALA A 16 11.75 -12.98 -17.55
C ALA A 16 11.24 -13.30 -16.14
N ARG A 17 10.15 -14.07 -16.06
CA ARG A 17 9.55 -14.50 -14.80
C ARG A 17 9.98 -15.94 -14.50
N THR A 18 10.86 -16.11 -13.51
CA THR A 18 11.43 -17.42 -13.13
C THR A 18 10.72 -18.08 -11.95
N GLY A 19 9.95 -17.33 -11.17
CA GLY A 19 9.27 -17.80 -9.98
C GLY A 19 8.00 -16.99 -9.65
N ARG A 20 7.59 -17.03 -8.38
CA ARG A 20 6.43 -16.26 -7.90
C ARG A 20 6.75 -14.77 -7.90
N ARG A 21 5.81 -13.95 -8.37
CA ARG A 21 5.88 -12.49 -8.27
C ARG A 21 5.06 -12.01 -7.08
N ALA A 22 5.72 -11.46 -6.08
CA ALA A 22 5.09 -10.76 -4.96
C ALA A 22 5.11 -9.26 -5.21
N VAL A 23 4.01 -8.57 -4.93
CA VAL A 23 3.94 -7.10 -5.03
C VAL A 23 3.64 -6.45 -3.68
N VAL A 24 4.34 -5.35 -3.39
CA VAL A 24 4.03 -4.42 -2.30
C VAL A 24 3.61 -3.10 -2.93
N MET A 25 2.32 -2.76 -2.81
CA MET A 25 1.79 -1.54 -3.42
C MET A 25 1.90 -0.36 -2.46
N THR A 26 2.59 0.70 -2.87
CA THR A 26 2.80 1.89 -2.03
C THR A 26 2.56 3.18 -2.81
N MET A 27 2.42 4.28 -2.07
CA MET A 27 2.44 5.64 -2.63
C MET A 27 3.84 6.30 -2.57
N GLY A 28 4.90 5.55 -2.23
CA GLY A 28 6.22 6.11 -1.93
C GLY A 28 6.34 6.68 -0.53
N ALA A 29 7.43 7.42 -0.28
CA ALA A 29 7.84 7.88 1.05
C ALA A 29 7.95 6.71 2.02
N LEU A 30 8.78 5.74 1.62
CA LEU A 30 8.92 4.47 2.29
C LEU A 30 9.52 4.65 3.69
N HIS A 31 9.16 3.74 4.58
CA HIS A 31 9.59 3.71 5.98
C HIS A 31 9.65 2.26 6.45
N GLU A 32 10.02 2.00 7.71
CA GLU A 32 10.27 0.65 8.21
C GLU A 32 9.04 -0.29 8.13
N GLY A 33 7.83 0.27 8.24
CA GLY A 33 6.59 -0.47 7.91
C GLY A 33 6.55 -1.01 6.48
N HIS A 34 7.00 -0.24 5.50
CA HIS A 34 7.13 -0.67 4.11
C HIS A 34 8.28 -1.66 3.92
N ALA A 35 9.43 -1.42 4.56
CA ALA A 35 10.57 -2.34 4.55
C ALA A 35 10.16 -3.73 5.07
N THR A 36 9.33 -3.79 6.11
CA THR A 36 8.76 -5.03 6.65
C THR A 36 7.86 -5.75 5.66
N LEU A 37 7.03 -5.02 4.90
CA LEU A 37 6.23 -5.59 3.81
C LEU A 37 7.14 -6.20 2.73
N ILE A 38 8.20 -5.51 2.32
CA ILE A 38 9.13 -5.97 1.28
C ILE A 38 9.89 -7.22 1.74
N ARG A 39 10.38 -7.24 2.99
CA ARG A 39 11.03 -8.44 3.55
C ARG A 39 10.07 -9.62 3.69
N ALA A 40 8.81 -9.37 4.02
CA ALA A 40 7.77 -10.40 4.01
C ALA A 40 7.52 -10.93 2.58
N ALA A 41 7.44 -10.03 1.61
CA ALA A 41 7.28 -10.37 0.19
C ALA A 41 8.44 -11.24 -0.29
N ARG A 42 9.69 -10.88 0.03
CA ARG A 42 10.89 -11.67 -0.29
C ARG A 42 10.83 -13.08 0.30
N ARG A 43 10.48 -13.21 1.59
CA ARG A 43 10.36 -14.54 2.22
C ARG A 43 9.31 -15.42 1.53
N ILE A 44 8.20 -14.84 1.09
CA ILE A 44 7.12 -15.55 0.41
C ILE A 44 7.47 -15.89 -1.05
N ALA A 45 8.11 -14.95 -1.77
CA ALA A 45 8.54 -15.14 -3.15
C ALA A 45 9.66 -16.19 -3.26
N GLY A 46 10.50 -16.30 -2.23
CA GLY A 46 11.64 -17.21 -2.20
C GLY A 46 12.85 -16.67 -2.98
N PRO A 47 13.91 -17.48 -3.10
CA PRO A 47 15.14 -17.10 -3.80
C PRO A 47 14.94 -16.93 -5.31
N ASP A 48 14.05 -17.71 -5.93
CA ASP A 48 13.81 -17.68 -7.39
C ASP A 48 12.64 -16.77 -7.80
N GLY A 49 11.94 -16.20 -6.81
CA GLY A 49 10.81 -15.30 -7.01
C GLY A 49 11.23 -13.85 -7.18
N GLU A 50 10.29 -13.04 -7.67
CA GLU A 50 10.46 -11.61 -7.92
C GLU A 50 9.64 -10.78 -6.92
N VAL A 51 10.26 -9.76 -6.33
CA VAL A 51 9.60 -8.78 -5.46
C VAL A 51 9.52 -7.44 -6.18
N VAL A 52 8.29 -7.02 -6.48
CA VAL A 52 7.96 -5.74 -7.09
C VAL A 52 7.41 -4.79 -6.03
N VAL A 53 7.93 -3.57 -5.98
CA VAL A 53 7.39 -2.50 -5.13
C VAL A 53 6.81 -1.42 -6.04
N THR A 54 5.53 -1.08 -5.90
CA THR A 54 4.98 0.06 -6.65
C THR A 54 5.17 1.35 -5.88
N VAL A 55 5.55 2.42 -6.56
CA VAL A 55 5.60 3.79 -6.02
C VAL A 55 4.72 4.67 -6.88
N PHE A 56 3.48 4.87 -6.46
CA PHE A 56 2.50 5.66 -7.21
C PHE A 56 1.55 6.43 -6.28
N VAL A 57 1.64 7.76 -6.27
CA VAL A 57 0.69 8.62 -5.56
C VAL A 57 -0.58 8.70 -6.39
N ASN A 58 -1.59 7.93 -6.01
CA ASN A 58 -2.85 7.84 -6.75
C ASN A 58 -3.72 9.09 -6.54
N PRO A 59 -3.97 9.94 -7.55
CA PRO A 59 -4.84 11.10 -7.39
C PRO A 59 -6.30 10.74 -7.05
N LEU A 60 -6.81 9.57 -7.48
CA LEU A 60 -8.23 9.24 -7.32
C LEU A 60 -8.67 8.99 -5.87
N GLN A 61 -7.73 8.69 -4.97
CA GLN A 61 -8.03 8.42 -3.56
C GLN A 61 -7.84 9.64 -2.66
N PHE A 62 -7.62 10.83 -3.25
CA PHE A 62 -7.56 12.10 -2.51
C PHE A 62 -8.83 12.92 -2.77
N GLY A 63 -9.45 13.41 -1.69
CA GLY A 63 -10.57 14.34 -1.75
C GLY A 63 -10.13 15.78 -2.04
N GLN A 64 -11.10 16.66 -2.32
CA GLN A 64 -10.85 18.10 -2.46
C GLN A 64 -10.28 18.67 -1.15
N GLY A 65 -9.14 19.34 -1.21
CA GLY A 65 -8.45 19.90 -0.03
C GLY A 65 -7.62 18.89 0.77
N GLU A 66 -7.56 17.61 0.34
CA GLU A 66 -6.61 16.66 0.90
C GLU A 66 -5.17 16.93 0.43
N ASP A 67 -4.22 16.18 0.98
CA ASP A 67 -2.78 16.46 0.91
C ASP A 67 -2.07 16.01 -0.38
N LEU A 68 -2.76 15.89 -1.52
CA LEU A 68 -2.17 15.39 -2.78
C LEU A 68 -0.93 16.17 -3.21
N ASP A 69 -1.01 17.51 -3.21
CA ASP A 69 0.09 18.38 -3.63
C ASP A 69 1.26 18.35 -2.64
N ARG A 70 0.96 18.12 -1.36
CA ARG A 70 1.93 18.08 -0.25
C ARG A 70 2.42 16.66 0.06
N TYR A 71 1.95 15.65 -0.67
CA TYR A 71 2.34 14.27 -0.40
C TYR A 71 3.84 14.09 -0.71
N PRO A 72 4.63 13.52 0.21
CA PRO A 72 6.06 13.36 0.02
C PRO A 72 6.39 12.51 -1.21
N ARG A 73 7.31 13.01 -2.05
CA ARG A 73 7.86 12.28 -3.21
C ARG A 73 9.36 12.15 -3.03
N THR A 74 9.84 10.96 -2.66
CA THR A 74 11.23 10.71 -2.25
C THR A 74 11.81 9.49 -2.95
N LEU A 75 11.64 9.40 -4.27
CA LEU A 75 11.93 8.19 -5.05
C LEU A 75 13.36 7.65 -4.85
N ASP A 76 14.37 8.52 -4.76
CA ASP A 76 15.76 8.08 -4.54
C ASP A 76 15.96 7.40 -3.18
N ALA A 77 15.28 7.88 -2.14
CA ALA A 77 15.29 7.25 -0.82
C ALA A 77 14.46 5.96 -0.82
N ASP A 78 13.34 5.97 -1.53
CA ASP A 78 12.46 4.80 -1.68
C ASP A 78 13.20 3.64 -2.37
N LEU A 79 13.98 3.93 -3.42
CA LEU A 79 14.81 2.95 -4.13
C LEU A 79 15.83 2.28 -3.20
N LYS A 80 16.56 3.08 -2.41
CA LYS A 80 17.56 2.58 -1.47
C LYS A 80 16.94 1.65 -0.42
N LEU A 81 15.83 2.08 0.18
CA LEU A 81 15.15 1.28 1.19
C LEU A 81 14.55 -0.01 0.59
N ALA A 82 13.99 0.07 -0.61
CA ALA A 82 13.45 -1.09 -1.30
C ALA A 82 14.54 -2.13 -1.63
N GLU A 83 15.69 -1.68 -2.14
CA GLU A 83 16.84 -2.54 -2.42
C GLU A 83 17.36 -3.24 -1.16
N GLN A 84 17.60 -2.46 -0.10
CA GLN A 84 18.06 -2.99 1.19
C GLN A 84 17.07 -3.98 1.82
N SER A 85 15.78 -3.86 1.48
CA SER A 85 14.72 -4.74 1.97
C SER A 85 14.50 -5.98 1.09
N GLY A 86 15.20 -6.08 -0.03
CA GLY A 86 15.17 -7.25 -0.93
C GLY A 86 14.20 -7.15 -2.11
N ALA A 87 13.85 -5.94 -2.56
CA ALA A 87 13.10 -5.73 -3.80
C ALA A 87 13.99 -6.00 -5.03
N ASP A 88 13.44 -6.62 -6.07
CA ASP A 88 14.11 -6.72 -7.38
C ASP A 88 13.75 -5.56 -8.28
N VAL A 89 12.52 -5.06 -8.15
CA VAL A 89 11.96 -4.02 -9.00
C VAL A 89 11.25 -2.97 -8.16
N VAL A 90 11.52 -1.70 -8.46
CA VAL A 90 10.63 -0.59 -8.13
C VAL A 90 9.91 -0.17 -9.41
N PHE A 91 8.59 -0.36 -9.43
CA PHE A 91 7.73 0.10 -10.51
C PHE A 91 7.12 1.45 -10.12
N ALA A 92 7.62 2.52 -10.73
CA ALA A 92 7.21 3.89 -10.41
C ALA A 92 6.60 4.57 -11.65
N PRO A 93 5.38 4.16 -12.04
CA PRO A 93 4.72 4.66 -13.24
C PRO A 93 4.29 6.12 -13.11
N SER A 94 4.16 6.78 -14.25
CA SER A 94 3.53 8.11 -14.33
C SER A 94 2.01 8.01 -14.16
N VAL A 95 1.35 9.15 -13.95
CA VAL A 95 -0.11 9.23 -13.96
C VAL A 95 -0.66 8.80 -15.32
N GLU A 96 -0.01 9.16 -16.43
CA GLU A 96 -0.45 8.78 -17.78
C GLU A 96 -0.37 7.26 -18.00
N GLU A 97 0.66 6.59 -17.48
CA GLU A 97 0.77 5.13 -17.56
C GLU A 97 -0.36 4.43 -16.80
N VAL A 98 -0.72 4.93 -15.62
CA VAL A 98 -1.81 4.35 -14.81
C VAL A 98 -3.18 4.79 -15.30
N TYR A 99 -3.32 6.00 -15.83
CA TYR A 99 -4.58 6.63 -16.23
C TYR A 99 -4.43 7.31 -17.60
N PRO A 100 -4.34 6.51 -18.69
CA PRO A 100 -4.15 7.05 -20.02
C PRO A 100 -5.36 7.90 -20.42
N GLY A 101 -5.10 9.13 -20.89
CA GLY A 101 -6.16 10.10 -21.18
C GLY A 101 -6.86 10.70 -19.96
N GLY A 102 -6.27 10.55 -18.76
CA GLY A 102 -6.77 11.15 -17.53
C GLY A 102 -7.74 10.29 -16.74
N ALA A 103 -8.66 10.92 -16.00
CA ALA A 103 -9.51 10.24 -15.03
C ALA A 103 -10.33 9.11 -15.68
N PRO A 104 -10.30 7.88 -15.14
CA PRO A 104 -10.98 6.75 -15.76
C PRO A 104 -12.50 6.91 -15.67
N GLN A 105 -13.16 6.63 -16.79
CA GLN A 105 -14.63 6.63 -16.92
C GLN A 105 -15.28 5.41 -16.23
N VAL A 106 -14.57 4.28 -16.19
CA VAL A 106 -14.99 3.06 -15.50
C VAL A 106 -14.14 2.88 -14.25
N ARG A 107 -14.80 2.60 -13.12
CA ARG A 107 -14.17 2.48 -11.80
C ARG A 107 -14.71 1.29 -11.02
N VAL A 108 -13.97 0.87 -10.01
CA VAL A 108 -14.42 -0.13 -9.04
C VAL A 108 -15.04 0.58 -7.85
N SER A 109 -16.29 0.27 -7.54
CA SER A 109 -16.95 0.79 -6.34
C SER A 109 -16.71 -0.12 -5.14
N ALA A 110 -16.45 0.48 -3.98
CA ALA A 110 -16.37 -0.20 -2.69
C ALA A 110 -17.74 -0.58 -2.12
N GLY A 111 -18.83 -0.15 -2.77
CA GLY A 111 -20.20 -0.46 -2.37
C GLY A 111 -20.51 -0.07 -0.93
N PRO A 112 -21.44 -0.79 -0.25
CA PRO A 112 -21.81 -0.47 1.13
C PRO A 112 -20.66 -0.54 2.14
N MET A 113 -19.62 -1.36 1.89
CA MET A 113 -18.45 -1.43 2.77
C MET A 113 -17.62 -0.15 2.74
N GLY A 114 -17.61 0.55 1.60
CA GLY A 114 -16.93 1.83 1.42
C GLY A 114 -17.67 3.02 2.03
N GLY A 115 -18.96 2.88 2.39
CA GLY A 115 -19.75 3.96 3.00
C GLY A 115 -19.72 4.00 4.53
N ARG A 116 -18.89 3.18 5.19
CA ARG A 116 -18.83 3.03 6.66
C ARG A 116 -17.43 3.37 7.17
N LEU A 117 -17.30 3.60 8.48
CA LEU A 117 -16.01 3.84 9.17
C LEU A 117 -15.20 4.96 8.47
N GLU A 118 -13.97 4.69 8.02
CA GLU A 118 -13.11 5.67 7.31
C GLU A 118 -13.82 6.25 6.08
N GLY A 119 -14.58 5.41 5.37
CA GLY A 119 -15.25 5.82 4.14
C GLY A 119 -16.42 6.78 4.36
N ALA A 120 -17.00 6.80 5.57
CA ALA A 120 -17.96 7.83 5.95
C ALA A 120 -17.27 9.19 6.19
N ALA A 121 -16.03 9.18 6.71
CA ALA A 121 -15.24 10.39 6.90
C ALA A 121 -14.57 10.88 5.61
N ARG A 122 -14.33 9.98 4.64
CA ARG A 122 -13.66 10.28 3.37
C ARG A 122 -14.46 9.73 2.17
N PRO A 123 -15.58 10.36 1.81
CA PRO A 123 -16.42 9.91 0.70
C PRO A 123 -15.64 9.75 -0.61
N GLY A 124 -15.83 8.63 -1.30
CA GLY A 124 -15.16 8.31 -2.56
C GLY A 124 -13.72 7.81 -2.44
N HIS A 125 -13.08 7.91 -1.26
CA HIS A 125 -11.70 7.47 -1.05
C HIS A 125 -11.48 6.01 -1.47
N PHE A 126 -12.37 5.11 -1.05
CA PHE A 126 -12.22 3.69 -1.31
C PHE A 126 -12.53 3.28 -2.75
N ASP A 127 -13.39 4.02 -3.47
CA ASP A 127 -13.61 3.78 -4.90
C ASP A 127 -12.34 4.14 -5.69
N GLY A 128 -11.71 5.25 -5.34
CA GLY A 128 -10.40 5.64 -5.89
C GLY A 128 -9.30 4.64 -5.55
N MET A 129 -9.28 4.13 -4.31
CA MET A 129 -8.33 3.12 -3.84
C MET A 129 -8.52 1.78 -4.57
N LEU A 130 -9.73 1.23 -4.61
CA LEU A 130 -9.99 -0.04 -5.29
C LEU A 130 -9.72 0.04 -6.79
N THR A 131 -10.05 1.18 -7.42
CA THR A 131 -9.74 1.41 -8.83
C THR A 131 -8.24 1.33 -9.10
N VAL A 132 -7.40 2.02 -8.31
CA VAL A 132 -5.94 1.95 -8.52
C VAL A 132 -5.36 0.58 -8.20
N VAL A 133 -5.85 -0.09 -7.14
CA VAL A 133 -5.39 -1.42 -6.78
C VAL A 133 -5.72 -2.42 -7.88
N ALA A 134 -6.94 -2.40 -8.43
CA ALA A 134 -7.31 -3.24 -9.56
C ALA A 134 -6.39 -3.01 -10.77
N LYS A 135 -6.13 -1.74 -11.13
CA LYS A 135 -5.19 -1.42 -12.22
C LYS A 135 -3.79 -1.93 -11.95
N LEU A 136 -3.22 -1.66 -10.77
CA LEU A 136 -1.86 -2.09 -10.44
C LEU A 136 -1.73 -3.61 -10.35
N LEU A 137 -2.77 -4.34 -9.93
CA LEU A 137 -2.79 -5.81 -9.99
C LEU A 137 -2.68 -6.31 -11.43
N HIS A 138 -3.40 -5.68 -12.38
CA HIS A 138 -3.28 -6.02 -13.81
C HIS A 138 -1.95 -5.61 -14.43
N LEU A 139 -1.40 -4.45 -14.04
CA LEU A 139 -0.12 -3.97 -14.57
C LEU A 139 1.05 -4.77 -14.00
N THR A 140 1.00 -5.20 -12.75
CA THR A 140 2.11 -5.95 -12.12
C THR A 140 2.01 -7.46 -12.30
N ARG A 141 0.81 -8.00 -12.55
CA ARG A 141 0.52 -9.45 -12.70
C ARG A 141 1.16 -10.31 -11.59
N PRO A 142 0.93 -9.97 -10.30
CA PRO A 142 1.51 -10.70 -9.20
C PRO A 142 0.76 -12.01 -8.96
N ASP A 143 1.45 -12.98 -8.37
CA ASP A 143 0.78 -14.13 -7.75
C ASP A 143 0.28 -13.76 -6.35
N ILE A 144 0.99 -12.85 -5.67
CA ILE A 144 0.75 -12.49 -4.27
C ILE A 144 0.89 -10.97 -4.10
N ALA A 145 -0.03 -10.33 -3.40
CA ALA A 145 0.04 -8.92 -3.04
C ALA A 145 -0.03 -8.73 -1.52
N LEU A 146 0.90 -7.94 -0.99
CA LEU A 146 1.05 -7.70 0.43
C LEU A 146 0.56 -6.30 0.82
N TYR A 147 -0.18 -6.23 1.91
CA TYR A 147 -0.72 -4.99 2.47
C TYR A 147 -0.55 -4.95 3.98
N GLY A 148 -0.31 -3.76 4.54
CA GLY A 148 -0.22 -3.57 5.98
C GLY A 148 -1.60 -3.66 6.65
N GLN A 149 -1.67 -4.31 7.81
CA GLN A 149 -2.88 -4.41 8.62
C GLN A 149 -3.28 -3.07 9.30
N LYS A 150 -2.39 -2.07 9.27
CA LYS A 150 -2.66 -0.72 9.78
C LYS A 150 -3.92 -0.15 9.14
N ASP A 151 -4.05 -0.30 7.82
CA ASP A 151 -5.19 0.19 7.05
C ASP A 151 -6.23 -0.94 6.92
N ALA A 152 -6.80 -1.34 8.06
CA ALA A 152 -7.62 -2.55 8.18
C ALA A 152 -8.83 -2.58 7.23
N GLN A 153 -9.54 -1.46 7.08
CA GLN A 153 -10.69 -1.37 6.17
C GLN A 153 -10.26 -1.46 4.70
N GLN A 154 -9.12 -0.86 4.34
CA GLN A 154 -8.53 -0.99 3.00
C GLN A 154 -8.24 -2.47 2.70
N LEU A 155 -7.57 -3.18 3.61
CA LEU A 155 -7.28 -4.61 3.43
C LEU A 155 -8.56 -5.45 3.30
N ALA A 156 -9.59 -5.17 4.11
CA ALA A 156 -10.87 -5.86 4.02
C ALA A 156 -11.57 -5.64 2.66
N LEU A 157 -11.55 -4.40 2.16
CA LEU A 157 -12.11 -4.04 0.86
C LEU A 157 -11.35 -4.67 -0.30
N ILE A 158 -10.02 -4.68 -0.26
CA ILE A 158 -9.19 -5.31 -1.31
C ILE A 158 -9.46 -6.82 -1.36
N ARG A 159 -9.51 -7.49 -0.20
CA ARG A 159 -9.88 -8.92 -0.13
C ARG A 159 -11.29 -9.17 -0.67
N ARG A 160 -12.24 -8.27 -0.39
CA ARG A 160 -13.60 -8.37 -0.93
C ARG A 160 -13.61 -8.23 -2.45
N MET A 161 -12.94 -7.20 -2.99
CA MET A 161 -12.82 -6.97 -4.43
C MET A 161 -12.20 -8.18 -5.15
N VAL A 162 -11.08 -8.69 -4.64
CA VAL A 162 -10.36 -9.83 -5.24
C VAL A 162 -11.25 -11.06 -5.32
N ARG A 163 -11.99 -11.35 -4.25
CA ARG A 163 -12.93 -12.47 -4.22
C ARG A 163 -14.12 -12.25 -5.17
N ASP A 164 -14.78 -11.10 -5.08
CA ASP A 164 -16.03 -10.85 -5.79
C ASP A 164 -15.82 -10.75 -7.31
N LEU A 165 -14.64 -10.29 -7.74
CA LEU A 165 -14.29 -10.09 -9.14
C LEU A 165 -13.35 -11.19 -9.68
N ASN A 166 -13.16 -12.29 -8.93
CA ASN A 166 -12.38 -13.46 -9.32
C ASN A 166 -10.93 -13.15 -9.73
N PHE A 167 -10.26 -12.25 -9.02
CA PHE A 167 -8.85 -11.99 -9.25
C PHE A 167 -8.01 -13.21 -8.81
N GLY A 168 -7.10 -13.66 -9.67
CA GLY A 168 -6.18 -14.77 -9.40
C GLY A 168 -4.96 -14.40 -8.55
N VAL A 169 -5.09 -13.47 -7.59
CA VAL A 169 -4.00 -13.04 -6.71
C VAL A 169 -4.29 -13.37 -5.24
N GLU A 170 -3.29 -13.84 -4.51
CA GLU A 170 -3.37 -14.02 -3.06
C GLU A 170 -3.14 -12.70 -2.32
N ILE A 171 -4.00 -12.35 -1.36
CA ILE A 171 -3.89 -11.11 -0.58
C ILE A 171 -3.41 -11.38 0.85
N VAL A 172 -2.15 -11.07 1.12
CA VAL A 172 -1.49 -11.29 2.40
C VAL A 172 -1.48 -10.01 3.23
N GLY A 173 -1.97 -10.10 4.46
CA GLY A 173 -1.91 -9.01 5.44
C GLY A 173 -0.67 -9.13 6.32
N VAL A 174 0.09 -8.06 6.49
CA VAL A 174 1.27 -8.01 7.35
C VAL A 174 0.99 -7.17 8.60
N PRO A 175 1.34 -7.64 9.82
CA PRO A 175 1.11 -6.91 11.05
C PRO A 175 1.61 -5.47 11.02
N THR A 176 0.87 -4.58 11.68
CA THR A 176 1.23 -3.17 11.83
C THR A 176 2.56 -3.03 12.56
N VAL A 177 3.55 -2.42 11.91
CA VAL A 177 4.81 -2.03 12.56
C VAL A 177 4.59 -0.75 13.36
N ARG A 178 5.18 -0.72 14.55
CA ARG A 178 5.06 0.39 15.50
C ARG A 178 6.45 0.87 15.92
N GLU A 179 6.52 2.13 16.30
CA GLU A 179 7.63 2.67 17.09
C GLU A 179 7.69 2.00 18.46
N GLU A 180 8.81 2.15 19.18
CA GLU A 180 9.01 1.52 20.50
C GLU A 180 7.94 1.94 21.52
N ASP A 181 7.45 3.18 21.42
CA ASP A 181 6.37 3.71 22.26
C ASP A 181 4.96 3.30 21.80
N GLY A 182 4.87 2.46 20.75
CA GLY A 182 3.64 1.87 20.27
C GLY A 182 2.90 2.68 19.19
N LEU A 183 3.39 3.85 18.77
CA LEU A 183 2.77 4.57 17.65
C LEU A 183 2.90 3.75 16.35
N ALA A 184 1.82 3.62 15.59
CA ALA A 184 1.89 2.96 14.28
C ALA A 184 2.72 3.82 13.30
N LEU A 185 3.67 3.18 12.60
CA LEU A 185 4.46 3.88 11.58
C LEU A 185 3.58 4.32 10.40
N SER A 186 3.76 5.56 9.97
CA SER A 186 3.03 6.17 8.87
C SER A 186 3.84 7.29 8.25
N SER A 187 3.80 7.42 6.92
CA SER A 187 4.39 8.57 6.20
C SER A 187 3.83 9.90 6.71
N ARG A 188 2.57 9.92 7.16
CA ARG A 188 1.90 11.11 7.71
C ARG A 188 2.36 11.51 9.12
N ASN A 189 3.11 10.66 9.85
CA ASN A 189 3.65 11.06 11.16
C ASN A 189 4.61 12.26 11.04
N ARG A 190 5.18 12.49 9.84
CA ARG A 190 6.04 13.66 9.56
C ARG A 190 5.33 15.01 9.65
N TYR A 191 4.00 15.02 9.65
CA TYR A 191 3.21 16.24 9.81
C TYR A 191 3.01 16.65 11.27
N LEU A 192 3.28 15.74 12.21
CA LEU A 192 3.09 15.99 13.62
C LEU A 192 4.23 16.85 14.17
N SER A 193 3.87 17.93 14.85
CA SER A 193 4.79 18.63 15.76
C SER A 193 5.19 17.72 16.93
N PRO A 194 6.26 18.04 17.68
CA PRO A 194 6.64 17.27 18.87
C PRO A 194 5.53 17.14 19.92
N ALA A 195 4.65 18.15 20.04
CA ALA A 195 3.51 18.09 20.96
C ALA A 195 2.42 17.15 20.45
N GLU A 196 2.03 17.27 19.17
CA GLU A 196 1.03 16.40 18.56
C GLU A 196 1.49 14.94 18.53
N ARG A 197 2.79 14.69 18.33
CA ARG A 197 3.38 13.34 18.37
C ARG A 197 3.23 12.67 19.73
N ARG A 198 3.30 13.41 20.83
CA ARG A 198 3.01 12.87 22.17
C ARG A 198 1.53 12.54 22.31
N THR A 199 0.64 13.43 21.86
CA THR A 199 -0.81 13.21 21.87
C THR A 199 -1.23 12.01 21.03
N ALA A 200 -0.57 11.76 19.89
CA ALA A 200 -0.88 10.65 18.98
C ALA A 200 -0.79 9.26 19.64
N LEU A 201 -0.01 9.12 20.72
CA LEU A 201 0.10 7.88 21.49
C LEU A 201 -1.20 7.47 22.20
N ALA A 202 -2.11 8.42 22.43
CA ALA A 202 -3.41 8.11 23.01
C ALA A 202 -4.21 7.10 22.16
N LEU A 203 -4.02 7.11 20.83
CA LEU A 203 -4.72 6.20 19.93
C LEU A 203 -4.28 4.75 20.13
N SER A 204 -2.96 4.48 20.14
CA SER A 204 -2.45 3.12 20.38
C SER A 204 -2.77 2.64 21.79
N ALA A 205 -2.64 3.52 22.79
CA ALA A 205 -2.97 3.22 24.17
C ALA A 205 -4.45 2.81 24.34
N ALA A 206 -5.38 3.56 23.73
CA ALA A 206 -6.81 3.24 23.78
C ALA A 206 -7.12 1.88 23.13
N LEU A 207 -6.50 1.57 21.98
CA LEU A 207 -6.67 0.29 21.30
C LEU A 207 -6.14 -0.88 22.13
N PHE A 208 -4.98 -0.72 22.78
CA PHE A 208 -4.43 -1.76 23.65
C PHE A 208 -5.27 -1.96 24.90
N ALA A 209 -5.73 -0.89 25.54
CA ALA A 209 -6.65 -0.99 26.67
C ALA A 209 -7.95 -1.73 26.30
N GLY A 210 -8.52 -1.45 25.11
CA GLY A 210 -9.67 -2.18 24.59
C GLY A 210 -9.41 -3.66 24.37
N ARG A 211 -8.26 -4.01 23.76
CA ARG A 211 -7.81 -5.40 23.57
C ARG A 211 -7.69 -6.13 24.91
N ASP A 212 -7.00 -5.51 25.87
CA ASP A 212 -6.70 -6.14 27.16
C ASP A 212 -7.99 -6.34 27.98
N ARG A 213 -8.91 -5.36 27.93
CA ARG A 213 -10.23 -5.47 28.56
C ARG A 213 -11.08 -6.58 27.96
N HIS A 214 -11.03 -6.77 26.63
CA HIS A 214 -11.74 -7.83 25.93
C HIS A 214 -11.15 -9.21 26.24
N ALA A 215 -9.83 -9.33 26.30
CA ALA A 215 -9.15 -10.58 26.66
C ALA A 215 -9.37 -11.01 28.12
N ALA A 216 -9.76 -10.07 28.98
CA ALA A 216 -10.11 -10.32 30.37
C ALA A 216 -11.61 -10.66 30.61
N GLN A 217 -12.42 -10.78 29.54
CA GLN A 217 -13.81 -11.28 29.60
C GLN A 217 -13.84 -12.78 29.31
#